data_AF-A0A9C7QD31-F1
#
_entry.id   AF-A0A9C7QD31-F1
#
_cell.length_a   1.000
_cell.length_b   1.000
_cell.length_c   1.000
_cell.angle_alpha   90.00
_cell.angle_beta   90.00
_cell.angle_gamma   90.00
#
_symmetry.space_group_name_H-M   'P 1'
#
loop_
_entity.id
_entity.type
_entity.pdbx_description
1 polymer ?
#
loop_
_entity_poly.entity_id
_entity_poly.type
_entity_poly.pdbx_seq_one_letter_code
_entity_poly.pdbx_strand_id
1 'polypeptide(L)'
;MATEQSFVRVADADDLREDNPQIVQADGHSIGLFFHEGEVHAVDNRCPHMGFPLTKGSVDDGILTCHWHHARFELSCGDTFDPFADDVRTYPVEVRDGDVYIQPNPPRDEPPEEHWRNRLEHGLRENISLVVAKSVIGLESEEVPSTVPVELGTEFGTHYRQAGWGRGLTTLGVMTNLLPALRPEDRRRALYVGLTEVADNCSGEPPFFVQEALSTDDVSAERLTEWFRDNIEVRDSDGAERVLRAGITADLDESDIAGMLVAAATDHLYLDTGHRLDFINKAFETLDHIGWERADDVLPSLVPGLASANRAEENSSWRQPIDVAQLCFDAAEELPDLLEAGGGKTWKEPDDFVDVLLGEDPHAIVDAVTDAIENGATATELARVVTFAAARRVAHFGTSNEFRDWNTVHHTYTYANAVNGLSRRTDAPEVYRGVFDAAMNVYLDRFLNTPPTPIPDPDEDRDPDAALDELMETFEVEADEEVDLAGESTADYLAAGGDADRLKRKLGEALVREDVGFHTRQNVEVAFGQYDALAAEGTEESERRARIHLIATARYLSAHTPTRRAGEQTFRIAERLNRGENIHEMD
;
A
#
# COMPACT_ATOMS: atom_id res chain seq x y z
N MET A 1 41.02 -13.55 -0.48
CA MET A 1 42.01 -14.09 0.49
C MET A 1 42.39 -12.97 1.44
N ALA A 2 41.72 -12.87 2.58
CA ALA A 2 42.12 -12.12 3.74
C ALA A 2 41.78 -12.99 4.95
N THR A 3 42.69 -13.05 5.93
CA THR A 3 42.71 -14.02 7.03
C THR A 3 41.58 -13.78 8.02
N GLU A 4 40.49 -14.54 7.91
CA GLU A 4 39.51 -14.76 8.97
C GLU A 4 40.23 -15.43 10.16
N GLN A 5 39.96 -14.99 11.41
CA GLN A 5 40.45 -15.52 12.72
C GLN A 5 41.61 -14.80 13.45
N SER A 6 42.07 -13.60 13.05
CA SER A 6 43.14 -12.92 13.82
C SER A 6 42.61 -12.14 15.03
N PHE A 7 43.00 -12.57 16.23
CA PHE A 7 42.83 -11.80 17.48
C PHE A 7 43.80 -10.61 17.53
N VAL A 8 43.30 -9.45 17.95
CA VAL A 8 44.04 -8.18 18.08
C VAL A 8 44.10 -7.76 19.54
N ARG A 9 45.29 -7.39 20.03
CA ARG A 9 45.49 -6.85 21.38
C ARG A 9 44.84 -5.47 21.49
N VAL A 10 43.98 -5.27 22.48
CA VAL A 10 43.21 -4.01 22.63
C VAL A 10 43.35 -3.32 23.98
N ALA A 11 43.63 -4.05 25.06
CA ALA A 11 43.77 -3.48 26.40
C ALA A 11 44.66 -4.34 27.29
N ASP A 12 45.11 -3.78 28.42
CA ASP A 12 45.64 -4.53 29.56
C ASP A 12 44.47 -4.96 30.46
N ALA A 13 44.48 -6.18 30.99
CA ALA A 13 43.37 -6.73 31.75
C ALA A 13 43.29 -6.15 33.17
N ASP A 14 44.40 -5.72 33.78
CA ASP A 14 44.39 -5.06 35.08
C ASP A 14 43.88 -3.62 34.95
N ASP A 15 44.30 -2.91 33.90
CA ASP A 15 43.77 -1.56 33.60
C ASP A 15 42.24 -1.60 33.38
N LEU A 16 41.72 -2.60 32.64
CA LEU A 16 40.28 -2.75 32.43
C LEU A 16 39.52 -3.05 33.73
N ARG A 17 40.12 -3.78 34.69
CA ARG A 17 39.48 -4.05 35.99
C ARG A 17 39.38 -2.78 36.84
N GLU A 18 40.38 -1.90 36.77
CA GLU A 18 40.40 -0.65 37.52
C GLU A 18 39.46 0.40 36.89
N ASP A 19 39.49 0.54 35.57
CA ASP A 19 38.76 1.56 34.80
C ASP A 19 37.61 0.96 33.96
N ASN A 20 36.80 0.07 34.54
CA ASN A 20 35.66 -0.58 33.89
C ASN A 20 34.43 0.36 33.79
N PRO A 21 33.75 0.49 32.62
CA PRO A 21 34.07 -0.09 31.32
C PRO A 21 35.00 0.79 30.47
N GLN A 22 35.65 0.20 29.45
CA GLN A 22 36.53 0.89 28.50
C GLN A 22 36.00 0.85 27.07
N ILE A 23 36.38 1.83 26.24
CA ILE A 23 36.10 1.85 24.79
C ILE A 23 37.40 1.62 24.03
N VAL A 24 37.38 0.71 23.06
CA VAL A 24 38.51 0.45 22.16
C VAL A 24 38.08 0.56 20.69
N GLN A 25 39.04 0.85 19.81
CA GLN A 25 38.82 0.92 18.36
C GLN A 25 39.59 -0.22 17.70
N ALA A 26 38.91 -1.09 16.95
CA ALA A 26 39.54 -2.20 16.23
C ALA A 26 38.82 -2.45 14.90
N ASP A 27 39.58 -2.51 13.80
CA ASP A 27 39.08 -2.65 12.42
C ASP A 27 37.89 -1.73 12.07
N GLY A 28 37.90 -0.50 12.60
CA GLY A 28 36.84 0.50 12.36
C GLY A 28 35.60 0.35 13.24
N HIS A 29 35.56 -0.62 14.14
CA HIS A 29 34.48 -0.81 15.11
C HIS A 29 34.81 -0.11 16.45
N SER A 30 33.83 0.57 17.01
CA SER A 30 33.89 1.09 18.38
C SER A 30 33.35 0.03 19.34
N ILE A 31 34.22 -0.56 20.15
CA ILE A 31 33.89 -1.75 20.97
C ILE A 31 33.95 -1.37 22.45
N GLY A 32 32.92 -1.73 23.20
CA GLY A 32 32.88 -1.59 24.66
C GLY A 32 33.42 -2.85 25.33
N LEU A 33 34.44 -2.69 26.18
CA LEU A 33 34.98 -3.73 27.04
C LEU A 33 34.38 -3.61 28.44
N PHE A 34 33.87 -4.73 28.95
CA PHE A 34 33.26 -4.84 30.26
C PHE A 34 33.92 -5.95 31.06
N PHE A 35 34.32 -5.67 32.29
CA PHE A 35 34.75 -6.67 33.26
C PHE A 35 33.60 -6.97 34.23
N HIS A 36 33.10 -8.20 34.23
CA HIS A 36 31.99 -8.62 35.07
C HIS A 36 32.19 -10.07 35.55
N GLU A 37 31.88 -10.35 36.82
CA GLU A 37 31.99 -11.70 37.43
C GLU A 37 33.34 -12.44 37.21
N GLY A 38 34.43 -11.69 36.99
CA GLY A 38 35.76 -12.27 36.79
C GLY A 38 36.12 -12.48 35.31
N GLU A 39 35.22 -12.20 34.39
CA GLU A 39 35.39 -12.37 32.94
C GLU A 39 35.39 -11.02 32.21
N VAL A 40 36.01 -11.00 31.02
CA VAL A 40 36.03 -9.84 30.13
C VAL A 40 35.11 -10.11 28.96
N HIS A 41 34.17 -9.19 28.72
CA HIS A 41 33.23 -9.22 27.62
C HIS A 41 33.48 -8.04 26.69
N ALA A 42 33.24 -8.25 25.40
CA ALA A 42 33.37 -7.21 24.38
C ALA A 42 32.12 -7.18 23.52
N VAL A 43 31.47 -6.02 23.45
CA VAL A 43 30.25 -5.80 22.65
C VAL A 43 30.38 -4.53 21.82
N ASP A 44 29.57 -4.39 20.78
CA ASP A 44 29.51 -3.15 20.02
C ASP A 44 29.11 -2.02 20.97
N ASN A 45 29.91 -0.96 21.02
CA ASN A 45 29.61 0.15 21.92
C ASN A 45 28.33 0.87 21.48
N ARG A 46 27.85 0.67 20.26
CA ARG A 46 26.64 1.29 19.75
C ARG A 46 25.42 0.43 20.07
N CYS A 47 24.54 0.94 20.94
CA CYS A 47 23.28 0.27 21.25
C CYS A 47 22.49 0.00 19.96
N PRO A 48 22.09 -1.25 19.68
CA PRO A 48 21.41 -1.60 18.43
C PRO A 48 20.04 -0.94 18.28
N HIS A 49 19.44 -0.45 19.37
CA HIS A 49 18.16 0.28 19.33
C HIS A 49 18.28 1.66 18.65
N MET A 50 19.01 2.62 19.22
CA MET A 50 19.16 3.97 18.65
C MET A 50 20.60 4.52 18.70
N GLY A 51 21.58 3.66 18.94
CA GLY A 51 23.00 3.99 18.82
C GLY A 51 23.61 4.75 19.99
N PHE A 52 22.98 4.73 21.17
CA PHE A 52 23.60 5.28 22.38
C PHE A 52 24.81 4.44 22.83
N PRO A 53 25.88 5.05 23.37
CA PRO A 53 27.06 4.31 23.82
C PRO A 53 26.73 3.38 25.00
N LEU A 54 26.87 2.08 24.82
CA LEU A 54 26.58 1.08 25.85
C LEU A 54 27.56 1.15 27.03
N THR A 55 28.78 1.66 26.82
CA THR A 55 29.72 1.97 27.91
C THR A 55 29.26 3.10 28.83
N LYS A 56 28.28 3.92 28.41
CA LYS A 56 27.58 4.86 29.31
C LYS A 56 26.42 4.18 30.07
N GLY A 57 26.15 2.91 29.79
CA GLY A 57 25.16 2.09 30.47
C GLY A 57 25.65 1.54 31.81
N SER A 58 24.95 0.54 32.32
CA SER A 58 25.32 -0.18 33.55
C SER A 58 25.22 -1.69 33.34
N VAL A 59 26.12 -2.44 33.99
CA VAL A 59 26.06 -3.91 34.06
C VAL A 59 25.71 -4.31 35.48
N ASP A 60 24.67 -5.13 35.64
CA ASP A 60 24.25 -5.73 36.92
C ASP A 60 23.73 -7.15 36.66
N ASP A 61 24.15 -8.13 37.47
CA ASP A 61 23.80 -9.56 37.32
C ASP A 61 23.90 -10.10 35.86
N GLY A 62 24.98 -9.75 35.16
CA GLY A 62 25.21 -10.14 33.75
C GLY A 62 24.40 -9.35 32.71
N ILE A 63 23.59 -8.37 33.13
CA ILE A 63 22.70 -7.62 32.25
C ILE A 63 23.26 -6.22 31.97
N LEU A 64 23.61 -5.97 30.72
CA LEU A 64 23.99 -4.65 30.22
C LEU A 64 22.74 -3.83 29.88
N THR A 65 22.51 -2.74 30.60
CA THR A 65 21.37 -1.84 30.39
C THR A 65 21.81 -0.51 29.78
N CYS A 66 21.28 -0.21 28.59
CA CYS A 66 21.47 1.08 27.93
C CYS A 66 20.73 2.20 28.69
N HIS A 67 21.41 3.29 29.04
CA HIS A 67 20.78 4.38 29.83
C HIS A 67 19.85 5.30 29.03
N TRP A 68 19.74 5.14 27.72
CA TRP A 68 18.84 6.00 26.93
C TRP A 68 17.39 5.55 26.96
N HIS A 69 17.11 4.34 26.48
CA HIS A 69 15.76 3.78 26.38
C HIS A 69 15.62 2.49 27.18
N HIS A 70 16.59 2.18 28.04
CA HIS A 70 16.57 1.02 28.95
C HIS A 70 16.52 -0.34 28.26
N ALA A 71 16.96 -0.45 27.00
CA ALA A 71 17.19 -1.75 26.36
C ALA A 71 18.27 -2.53 27.14
N ARG A 72 17.99 -3.80 27.41
CA ARG A 72 18.81 -4.71 28.21
C ARG A 72 19.33 -5.85 27.36
N PHE A 73 20.59 -6.21 27.57
CA PHE A 73 21.29 -7.27 26.86
C PHE A 73 21.97 -8.22 27.84
N GLU A 74 21.94 -9.51 27.56
CA GLU A 74 22.80 -10.46 28.24
C GLU A 74 24.25 -10.21 27.79
N LEU A 75 25.15 -9.94 28.73
CA LEU A 75 26.48 -9.41 28.41
C LEU A 75 27.41 -10.44 27.72
N SER A 76 27.20 -11.73 27.96
CA SER A 76 28.04 -12.82 27.44
C SER A 76 27.71 -13.19 25.99
N CYS A 77 26.44 -13.16 25.59
CA CYS A 77 26.00 -13.50 24.23
C CYS A 77 25.47 -12.31 23.42
N GLY A 78 25.02 -11.25 24.07
CA GLY A 78 24.49 -10.04 23.43
C GLY A 78 22.98 -10.04 23.20
N ASP A 79 22.30 -11.15 23.52
CA ASP A 79 20.87 -11.31 23.31
C ASP A 79 20.06 -10.25 24.05
N THR A 80 19.07 -9.66 23.38
CA THR A 80 18.18 -8.66 23.97
C THR A 80 17.09 -9.29 24.84
N PHE A 81 16.83 -8.69 26.00
CA PHE A 81 15.62 -8.97 26.79
C PHE A 81 14.42 -8.17 26.29
N ASP A 82 14.66 -7.16 25.46
CA ASP A 82 13.70 -6.13 25.08
C ASP A 82 13.53 -6.15 23.55
N PRO A 83 12.47 -6.77 23.02
CA PRO A 83 12.34 -7.04 21.59
C PRO A 83 12.21 -5.81 20.68
N PHE A 84 12.06 -4.60 21.26
CA PHE A 84 12.15 -3.34 20.51
C PHE A 84 13.59 -2.95 20.15
N ALA A 85 14.59 -3.60 20.75
CA ALA A 85 15.99 -3.53 20.36
C ALA A 85 16.38 -4.75 19.52
N ASP A 86 17.54 -4.68 18.87
CA ASP A 86 18.21 -5.85 18.28
C ASP A 86 19.18 -6.47 19.28
N ASP A 87 19.71 -7.64 18.98
CA ASP A 87 20.83 -8.19 19.74
C ASP A 87 22.08 -7.31 19.55
N VAL A 88 22.86 -7.13 20.61
CA VAL A 88 24.12 -6.39 20.49
C VAL A 88 25.20 -7.33 19.98
N ARG A 89 25.91 -6.91 18.92
CA ARG A 89 27.03 -7.68 18.40
C ARG A 89 28.10 -7.89 19.48
N THR A 90 28.46 -9.14 19.73
CA THR A 90 29.56 -9.52 20.61
C THR A 90 30.84 -9.80 19.82
N TYR A 91 31.97 -9.68 20.50
CA TYR A 91 33.30 -9.94 19.94
C TYR A 91 34.02 -10.97 20.80
N PRO A 92 34.46 -12.11 20.24
CA PRO A 92 35.21 -13.11 21.00
C PRO A 92 36.43 -12.51 21.70
N VAL A 93 36.59 -12.79 22.99
CA VAL A 93 37.66 -12.27 23.84
C VAL A 93 38.61 -13.40 24.25
N GLU A 94 39.91 -13.13 24.24
CA GLU A 94 40.93 -13.95 24.88
C GLU A 94 41.84 -13.10 25.76
N VAL A 95 42.08 -13.52 27.00
CA VAL A 95 43.09 -12.91 27.88
C VAL A 95 44.36 -13.76 27.83
N ARG A 96 45.47 -13.18 27.35
CA ARG A 96 46.76 -13.87 27.19
C ARG A 96 47.84 -13.09 27.93
N ASP A 97 48.49 -13.73 28.90
CA ASP A 97 49.59 -13.13 29.67
C ASP A 97 49.29 -11.73 30.27
N GLY A 98 48.03 -11.47 30.64
CA GLY A 98 47.58 -10.19 31.20
C GLY A 98 47.03 -9.19 30.17
N ASP A 99 47.15 -9.46 28.88
CA ASP A 99 46.61 -8.63 27.81
C ASP A 99 45.26 -9.14 27.30
N VAL A 100 44.33 -8.24 27.01
CA VAL A 100 43.03 -8.52 26.38
C VAL A 100 43.16 -8.48 24.86
N TYR A 101 42.74 -9.56 24.21
CA TYR A 101 42.64 -9.69 22.76
C TYR A 101 41.19 -9.89 22.35
N ILE A 102 40.81 -9.32 21.20
CA ILE A 102 39.49 -9.54 20.61
C ILE A 102 39.59 -9.99 19.16
N GLN A 103 38.59 -10.72 18.67
CA GLN A 103 38.39 -10.92 17.24
C GLN A 103 37.43 -9.84 16.73
N PRO A 104 37.90 -8.79 16.03
CA PRO A 104 37.08 -7.63 15.64
C PRO A 104 36.11 -7.91 14.48
N ASN A 105 36.30 -9.00 13.76
CA ASN A 105 35.43 -9.44 12.68
C ASN A 105 35.02 -10.91 12.93
N PRO A 106 34.19 -11.17 13.95
CA PRO A 106 33.63 -12.50 14.13
C PRO A 106 32.66 -12.80 12.98
N PRO A 107 32.56 -14.07 12.55
CA PRO A 107 31.50 -14.48 11.64
C PRO A 107 30.14 -14.12 12.25
N ARG A 108 29.17 -13.75 11.41
CA ARG A 108 27.77 -13.59 11.86
C ARG A 108 27.15 -14.97 12.01
N ASP A 109 26.24 -15.11 12.98
CA ASP A 109 25.51 -16.36 13.21
C ASP A 109 24.54 -16.67 12.07
N GLU A 110 23.98 -15.62 11.45
CA GLU A 110 23.10 -15.70 10.29
C GLU A 110 23.57 -14.77 9.15
N PRO A 111 23.31 -15.13 7.88
CA PRO A 111 23.51 -14.25 6.73
C PRO A 111 22.75 -12.92 6.88
N PRO A 112 23.28 -11.79 6.36
CA PRO A 112 22.64 -10.48 6.49
C PRO A 112 21.19 -10.41 5.95
N GLU A 113 20.92 -11.07 4.83
CA GLU A 113 19.55 -11.15 4.28
C GLU A 113 18.60 -11.87 5.25
N GLU A 114 19.01 -13.03 5.77
CA GLU A 114 18.21 -13.83 6.70
C GLU A 114 17.91 -13.05 7.98
N HIS A 115 18.92 -12.35 8.51
CA HIS A 115 18.76 -11.42 9.61
C HIS A 115 17.65 -10.40 9.36
N TRP A 116 17.73 -9.64 8.27
CA TRP A 116 16.74 -8.59 8.02
C TRP A 116 15.34 -9.13 7.71
N ARG A 117 15.21 -10.33 7.13
CA ARG A 117 13.92 -11.03 6.98
C ARG A 117 13.33 -11.38 8.35
N ASN A 118 14.11 -11.99 9.23
CA ASN A 118 13.71 -12.34 10.59
C ASN A 118 13.32 -11.09 11.39
N ARG A 119 14.10 -10.01 11.26
CA ARG A 119 13.80 -8.73 11.91
C ARG A 119 12.55 -8.07 11.33
N LEU A 120 12.29 -8.15 10.03
CA LEU A 120 11.05 -7.64 9.45
C LEU A 120 9.83 -8.38 10.02
N GLU A 121 9.86 -9.71 10.03
CA GLU A 121 8.78 -10.54 10.59
C GLU A 121 8.53 -10.20 12.08
N HIS A 122 9.59 -10.02 12.86
CA HIS A 122 9.51 -9.57 14.25
C HIS A 122 8.89 -8.17 14.38
N GLY A 123 9.33 -7.23 13.55
CA GLY A 123 8.79 -5.87 13.52
C GLY A 123 7.30 -5.82 13.18
N LEU A 124 6.84 -6.69 12.27
CA LEU A 124 5.42 -6.86 11.93
C LEU A 124 4.63 -7.45 13.11
N ARG A 125 5.13 -8.53 13.72
CA ARG A 125 4.48 -9.24 14.84
C ARG A 125 4.27 -8.36 16.07
N GLU A 126 5.32 -7.64 16.48
CA GLU A 126 5.29 -6.81 17.68
C GLU A 126 4.80 -5.38 17.40
N ASN A 127 4.46 -5.07 16.14
CA ASN A 127 4.07 -3.75 15.65
C ASN A 127 5.08 -2.64 16.02
N ILE A 128 6.35 -2.85 15.67
CA ILE A 128 7.46 -1.94 16.01
C ILE A 128 7.99 -1.26 14.75
N SER A 129 7.46 -0.07 14.48
CA SER A 129 7.76 0.69 13.25
C SER A 129 9.25 0.99 13.03
N LEU A 130 10.03 1.24 14.09
CA LEU A 130 11.48 1.45 13.95
C LEU A 130 12.20 0.18 13.48
N VAL A 131 11.75 -1.01 13.92
CA VAL A 131 12.31 -2.29 13.47
C VAL A 131 11.93 -2.52 12.01
N VAL A 132 10.67 -2.31 11.63
CA VAL A 132 10.22 -2.40 10.23
C VAL A 132 11.05 -1.48 9.32
N ALA A 133 11.25 -0.21 9.71
CA ALA A 133 12.04 0.74 8.94
C ALA A 133 13.50 0.29 8.76
N LYS A 134 14.15 -0.20 9.82
CA LYS A 134 15.52 -0.73 9.74
C LYS A 134 15.59 -1.95 8.84
N SER A 135 14.64 -2.88 8.94
CA SER A 135 14.64 -4.09 8.13
C SER A 135 14.47 -3.80 6.65
N VAL A 136 13.60 -2.85 6.27
CA VAL A 136 13.46 -2.42 4.87
C VAL A 136 14.77 -1.84 4.34
N ILE A 137 15.40 -0.94 5.11
CA ILE A 137 16.69 -0.32 4.73
C ILE A 137 17.81 -1.37 4.68
N GLY A 138 17.79 -2.33 5.61
CA GLY A 138 18.75 -3.42 5.69
C GLY A 138 18.66 -4.37 4.51
N LEU A 139 17.45 -4.83 4.16
CA LEU A 139 17.21 -5.67 2.98
C LEU A 139 17.69 -4.98 1.70
N GLU A 140 17.37 -3.69 1.53
CA GLU A 140 17.85 -2.91 0.38
C GLU A 140 19.38 -2.79 0.35
N SER A 141 20.01 -2.56 1.51
CA SER A 141 21.47 -2.45 1.64
C SER A 141 22.20 -3.74 1.25
N GLU A 142 21.52 -4.88 1.39
CA GLU A 142 21.99 -6.21 0.96
C GLU A 142 21.52 -6.57 -0.46
N GLU A 143 21.05 -5.59 -1.23
CA GLU A 143 20.58 -5.73 -2.63
C GLU A 143 19.42 -6.73 -2.80
N VAL A 144 18.64 -6.96 -1.74
CA VAL A 144 17.47 -7.84 -1.77
C VAL A 144 16.35 -7.16 -2.58
N PRO A 145 15.69 -7.85 -3.53
CA PRO A 145 14.60 -7.30 -4.31
C PRO A 145 13.44 -6.80 -3.44
N SER A 146 12.80 -5.70 -3.84
CA SER A 146 11.65 -5.13 -3.12
C SER A 146 10.43 -6.06 -3.04
N THR A 147 10.36 -7.09 -3.90
CA THR A 147 9.30 -8.11 -3.84
C THR A 147 9.37 -8.95 -2.56
N VAL A 148 10.55 -9.12 -1.97
CA VAL A 148 10.75 -9.89 -0.73
C VAL A 148 10.03 -9.28 0.48
N PRO A 149 10.24 -7.99 0.83
CA PRO A 149 9.50 -7.40 1.93
C PRO A 149 7.99 -7.33 1.64
N VAL A 150 7.58 -7.17 0.37
CA VAL A 150 6.15 -7.21 -0.01
C VAL A 150 5.57 -8.61 0.23
N GLU A 151 6.27 -9.66 -0.16
CA GLU A 151 5.88 -11.05 0.10
C GLU A 151 5.72 -11.34 1.60
N LEU A 152 6.71 -10.95 2.42
CA LEU A 152 6.67 -11.13 3.88
C LEU A 152 5.50 -10.37 4.52
N GLY A 153 5.27 -9.12 4.08
CA GLY A 153 4.15 -8.31 4.54
C GLY A 153 2.80 -8.89 4.13
N THR A 154 2.69 -9.38 2.89
CA THR A 154 1.46 -10.01 2.38
C THR A 154 1.15 -11.30 3.14
N GLU A 155 2.13 -12.19 3.29
CA GLU A 155 1.96 -13.43 4.05
C GLU A 155 1.57 -13.15 5.51
N PHE A 156 2.25 -12.22 6.17
CA PHE A 156 1.89 -11.85 7.53
C PHE A 156 0.44 -11.29 7.59
N GLY A 157 0.08 -10.37 6.70
CA GLY A 157 -1.23 -9.74 6.71
C GLY A 157 -2.38 -10.70 6.40
N THR A 158 -2.17 -11.73 5.57
CA THR A 158 -3.20 -12.74 5.27
C THR A 158 -3.40 -13.72 6.42
N HIS A 159 -2.37 -13.98 7.24
CA HIS A 159 -2.42 -14.95 8.34
C HIS A 159 -2.81 -14.33 9.69
N TYR A 160 -2.43 -13.10 9.97
CA TYR A 160 -2.56 -12.49 11.31
C TYR A 160 -3.71 -11.50 11.42
N ARG A 161 -4.76 -11.66 10.60
CA ARG A 161 -6.00 -10.89 10.69
C ARG A 161 -7.22 -11.75 10.39
N GLN A 162 -8.03 -12.06 11.41
CA GLN A 162 -9.23 -12.90 11.26
C GLN A 162 -10.23 -12.35 10.23
N ALA A 163 -10.36 -11.03 10.12
CA ALA A 163 -11.22 -10.41 9.11
C ALA A 163 -10.61 -10.45 7.68
N GLY A 164 -9.46 -11.10 7.50
CA GLY A 164 -8.80 -11.32 6.22
C GLY A 164 -8.19 -10.05 5.62
N TRP A 165 -8.31 -9.89 4.31
CA TRP A 165 -7.80 -8.74 3.56
C TRP A 165 -8.44 -7.43 4.03
N GLY A 166 -7.62 -6.38 4.16
CA GLY A 166 -8.05 -5.09 4.70
C GLY A 166 -7.20 -3.93 4.20
N ARG A 167 -7.32 -2.79 4.89
CA ARG A 167 -6.62 -1.56 4.52
C ARG A 167 -5.09 -1.69 4.54
N GLY A 168 -4.54 -2.53 5.42
CA GLY A 168 -3.10 -2.73 5.53
C GLY A 168 -2.50 -3.36 4.27
N LEU A 169 -3.01 -4.54 3.89
CA LEU A 169 -2.62 -5.24 2.66
C LEU A 169 -2.92 -4.41 1.40
N THR A 170 -4.05 -3.72 1.37
CA THR A 170 -4.38 -2.80 0.28
C THR A 170 -3.35 -1.67 0.17
N THR A 171 -2.95 -1.09 1.30
CA THR A 171 -1.91 -0.03 1.31
C THR A 171 -0.56 -0.57 0.86
N LEU A 172 -0.17 -1.77 1.27
CA LEU A 172 1.07 -2.41 0.80
C LEU A 172 1.03 -2.63 -0.72
N GLY A 173 -0.07 -3.14 -1.28
CA GLY A 173 -0.23 -3.29 -2.73
C GLY A 173 -0.16 -1.95 -3.46
N VAL A 174 -0.83 -0.91 -2.95
CA VAL A 174 -0.80 0.45 -3.51
C VAL A 174 0.62 1.02 -3.51
N MET A 175 1.35 0.90 -2.41
CA MET A 175 2.74 1.34 -2.32
C MET A 175 3.65 0.57 -3.28
N THR A 176 3.38 -0.73 -3.48
CA THR A 176 4.11 -1.58 -4.42
C THR A 176 3.90 -1.13 -5.86
N ASN A 177 2.66 -0.84 -6.26
CA ASN A 177 2.33 -0.31 -7.59
C ASN A 177 2.98 1.05 -7.86
N LEU A 178 3.18 1.87 -6.82
CA LEU A 178 3.81 3.18 -6.96
C LEU A 178 5.34 3.13 -7.11
N LEU A 179 6.02 2.05 -6.70
CA LEU A 179 7.49 1.97 -6.69
C LEU A 179 8.17 2.42 -8.00
N PRO A 180 7.68 2.05 -9.21
CA PRO A 180 8.29 2.49 -10.45
C PRO A 180 8.27 4.01 -10.65
N ALA A 181 7.22 4.69 -10.17
CA ALA A 181 7.04 6.14 -10.27
C ALA A 181 7.79 6.94 -9.19
N LEU A 182 8.26 6.28 -8.13
CA LEU A 182 8.97 6.92 -7.02
C LEU A 182 10.49 7.05 -7.28
N ARG A 183 11.10 8.06 -6.66
CA ARG A 183 12.56 8.20 -6.60
C ARG A 183 13.16 7.01 -5.85
N PRO A 184 14.39 6.57 -6.16
CA PRO A 184 15.05 5.47 -5.45
C PRO A 184 15.00 5.63 -3.92
N GLU A 185 15.26 6.85 -3.43
CA GLU A 185 15.28 7.18 -2.01
C GLU A 185 13.90 7.07 -1.31
N ASP A 186 12.81 7.14 -2.08
CA ASP A 186 11.42 7.11 -1.59
C ASP A 186 10.80 5.71 -1.66
N ARG A 187 11.35 4.80 -2.48
CA ARG A 187 10.84 3.42 -2.62
C ARG A 187 10.84 2.68 -1.28
N ARG A 188 11.93 2.81 -0.53
CA ARG A 188 12.07 2.30 0.85
C ARG A 188 11.07 2.92 1.84
N ARG A 189 10.71 4.20 1.67
CA ARG A 189 9.66 4.83 2.48
C ARG A 189 8.29 4.25 2.16
N ALA A 190 7.99 4.06 0.87
CA ALA A 190 6.74 3.45 0.44
C ALA A 190 6.58 2.02 0.99
N LEU A 191 7.64 1.20 0.93
CA LEU A 191 7.65 -0.14 1.55
C LEU A 191 7.44 -0.06 3.07
N TYR A 192 8.16 0.82 3.76
CA TYR A 192 8.00 1.04 5.20
C TYR A 192 6.56 1.44 5.58
N VAL A 193 5.95 2.36 4.83
CA VAL A 193 4.56 2.80 5.02
C VAL A 193 3.60 1.63 4.84
N GLY A 194 3.73 0.87 3.74
CA GLY A 194 2.88 -0.30 3.47
C GLY A 194 2.98 -1.36 4.57
N LEU A 195 4.20 -1.70 4.99
CA LEU A 195 4.45 -2.72 6.01
C LEU A 195 3.99 -2.29 7.40
N THR A 196 4.14 -1.02 7.75
CA THR A 196 3.66 -0.50 9.03
C THR A 196 2.13 -0.51 9.07
N GLU A 197 1.45 -0.18 7.96
CA GLU A 197 -0.01 -0.26 7.89
C GLU A 197 -0.52 -1.71 7.97
N VAL A 198 0.23 -2.68 7.44
CA VAL A 198 -0.05 -4.11 7.66
C VAL A 198 0.09 -4.45 9.14
N ALA A 199 1.21 -4.11 9.78
CA ALA A 199 1.43 -4.38 11.20
C ALA A 199 0.34 -3.75 12.09
N ASP A 200 0.01 -2.48 11.85
CA ASP A 200 -1.05 -1.76 12.55
C ASP A 200 -2.44 -2.39 12.33
N ASN A 201 -2.70 -2.95 11.14
CA ASN A 201 -3.98 -3.58 10.84
C ASN A 201 -4.11 -4.98 11.47
N CYS A 202 -3.01 -5.67 11.74
CA CYS A 202 -2.97 -6.98 12.39
C CYS A 202 -2.76 -6.91 13.91
N SER A 203 -2.28 -5.78 14.43
CA SER A 203 -1.97 -5.61 15.85
C SER A 203 -3.19 -5.86 16.74
N GLY A 204 -3.13 -6.92 17.55
CA GLY A 204 -4.20 -7.32 18.47
C GLY A 204 -5.34 -8.13 17.82
N GLU A 205 -5.23 -8.44 16.54
CA GLU A 205 -6.19 -9.30 15.84
C GLU A 205 -5.88 -10.79 16.07
N PRO A 206 -6.92 -11.64 16.14
CA PRO A 206 -6.72 -13.08 16.07
C PRO A 206 -6.29 -13.51 14.67
N PRO A 207 -5.56 -14.64 14.53
CA PRO A 207 -5.14 -15.13 13.22
C PRO A 207 -6.33 -15.60 12.37
N PHE A 208 -6.14 -15.56 11.06
CA PHE A 208 -7.03 -16.15 10.07
C PHE A 208 -6.76 -17.65 9.97
N PHE A 209 -7.74 -18.47 10.34
CA PHE A 209 -7.62 -19.92 10.24
C PHE A 209 -8.14 -20.39 8.89
N VAL A 210 -7.21 -20.77 8.03
CA VAL A 210 -7.44 -21.29 6.69
C VAL A 210 -8.30 -22.55 6.69
N GLN A 211 -9.24 -22.63 5.73
CA GLN A 211 -10.05 -23.82 5.45
C GLN A 211 -9.40 -24.72 4.39
N GLU A 212 -9.66 -26.02 4.46
CA GLU A 212 -9.20 -26.98 3.45
C GLU A 212 -10.07 -26.94 2.18
N ALA A 213 -9.43 -26.94 1.01
CA ALA A 213 -10.10 -27.08 -0.29
C ALA A 213 -11.04 -28.30 -0.32
N LEU A 214 -12.10 -28.21 -1.14
CA LEU A 214 -12.93 -29.38 -1.43
C LEU A 214 -12.11 -30.43 -2.19
N SER A 215 -12.24 -31.71 -1.80
CA SER A 215 -11.55 -32.84 -2.46
C SER A 215 -12.24 -33.25 -3.76
N THR A 216 -12.59 -32.28 -4.61
CA THR A 216 -13.38 -32.50 -5.82
C THR A 216 -12.51 -32.37 -7.06
N ASP A 217 -12.52 -33.40 -7.92
CA ASP A 217 -11.56 -33.51 -9.02
C ASP A 217 -12.16 -33.23 -10.42
N ASP A 218 -13.49 -33.03 -10.52
CA ASP A 218 -14.24 -32.94 -11.80
C ASP A 218 -15.40 -31.91 -11.76
N VAL A 219 -15.18 -30.72 -11.19
CA VAL A 219 -16.20 -29.65 -11.13
C VAL A 219 -15.81 -28.53 -12.08
N SER A 220 -16.78 -28.07 -12.90
CA SER A 220 -16.54 -26.95 -13.82
C SER A 220 -16.36 -25.63 -13.07
N ALA A 221 -15.61 -24.69 -13.68
CA ALA A 221 -15.48 -23.32 -13.19
C ALA A 221 -16.84 -22.64 -12.94
N GLU A 222 -17.79 -22.85 -13.86
CA GLU A 222 -19.18 -22.39 -13.74
C GLU A 222 -19.85 -22.90 -12.46
N ARG A 223 -19.73 -24.20 -12.17
CA ARG A 223 -20.32 -24.80 -10.97
C ARG A 223 -19.63 -24.34 -9.68
N LEU A 224 -18.30 -24.19 -9.70
CA LEU A 224 -17.59 -23.62 -8.56
C LEU A 224 -18.01 -22.17 -8.32
N THR A 225 -18.24 -21.39 -9.39
CA THR A 225 -18.73 -20.02 -9.31
C THR A 225 -20.13 -19.95 -8.71
N GLU A 226 -21.05 -20.82 -9.14
CA GLU A 226 -22.39 -20.95 -8.53
C GLU A 226 -22.29 -21.24 -7.03
N TRP A 227 -21.50 -22.23 -6.63
CA TRP A 227 -21.32 -22.57 -5.22
C TRP A 227 -20.70 -21.44 -4.41
N PHE A 228 -19.70 -20.75 -4.97
CA PHE A 228 -19.05 -19.64 -4.29
C PHE A 228 -20.06 -18.52 -4.01
N ARG A 229 -20.82 -18.11 -5.03
CA ARG A 229 -21.88 -17.10 -4.92
C ARG A 229 -22.97 -17.49 -3.93
N ASP A 230 -23.44 -18.74 -3.98
CA ASP A 230 -24.45 -19.25 -3.04
C ASP A 230 -23.97 -19.16 -1.58
N ASN A 231 -22.70 -19.50 -1.31
CA ASN A 231 -22.12 -19.39 0.03
C ASN A 231 -21.97 -17.92 0.48
N ILE A 232 -21.53 -17.03 -0.40
CA ILE A 232 -21.45 -15.59 -0.11
C ILE A 232 -22.85 -15.02 0.20
N GLU A 233 -23.87 -15.40 -0.57
CA GLU A 233 -25.24 -14.93 -0.37
C GLU A 233 -25.80 -15.31 1.01
N VAL A 234 -25.55 -16.53 1.46
CA VAL A 234 -25.97 -16.99 2.79
C VAL A 234 -24.98 -16.67 3.91
N ARG A 235 -23.95 -15.86 3.61
CA ARG A 235 -22.90 -15.42 4.53
C ARG A 235 -22.11 -16.58 5.17
N ASP A 236 -21.92 -17.68 4.44
CA ASP A 236 -21.09 -18.81 4.82
C ASP A 236 -19.64 -18.62 4.32
N SER A 237 -18.82 -17.94 5.14
CA SER A 237 -17.42 -17.69 4.80
C SER A 237 -16.60 -18.99 4.69
N ASP A 238 -16.86 -19.97 5.54
CA ASP A 238 -16.12 -21.23 5.54
C ASP A 238 -16.41 -22.01 4.26
N GLY A 239 -17.68 -22.12 3.87
CA GLY A 239 -18.09 -22.77 2.63
C GLY A 239 -17.52 -22.06 1.40
N ALA A 240 -17.59 -20.73 1.34
CA ALA A 240 -17.05 -19.94 0.24
C ALA A 240 -15.52 -20.09 0.10
N GLU A 241 -14.79 -20.07 1.22
CA GLU A 241 -13.32 -20.23 1.21
C GLU A 241 -12.92 -21.57 0.61
N ARG A 242 -13.59 -22.65 1.02
CA ARG A 242 -13.30 -24.01 0.54
C ARG A 242 -13.57 -24.18 -0.95
N VAL A 243 -14.59 -23.51 -1.48
CA VAL A 243 -14.92 -23.51 -2.90
C VAL A 243 -13.87 -22.74 -3.70
N LEU A 244 -13.49 -21.54 -3.25
CA LEU A 244 -12.45 -20.73 -3.91
C LEU A 244 -11.12 -21.47 -3.96
N ARG A 245 -10.69 -22.06 -2.83
CA ARG A 245 -9.47 -22.88 -2.75
C ARG A 245 -9.52 -24.12 -3.65
N ALA A 246 -10.69 -24.74 -3.79
CA ALA A 246 -10.87 -25.84 -4.74
C ALA A 246 -10.66 -25.38 -6.18
N GLY A 247 -11.13 -24.18 -6.55
CA GLY A 247 -10.85 -23.59 -7.85
C GLY A 247 -9.37 -23.33 -8.08
N ILE A 248 -8.68 -22.74 -7.09
CA ILE A 248 -7.23 -22.50 -7.16
C ILE A 248 -6.45 -23.82 -7.28
N THR A 249 -6.79 -24.82 -6.47
CA THR A 249 -6.11 -26.14 -6.46
C THR A 249 -6.39 -26.96 -7.71
N ALA A 250 -7.54 -26.73 -8.36
CA ALA A 250 -7.89 -27.35 -9.63
C ALA A 250 -7.23 -26.67 -10.84
N ASP A 251 -6.32 -25.71 -10.62
CA ASP A 251 -5.65 -24.91 -11.64
C ASP A 251 -6.64 -24.21 -12.59
N LEU A 252 -7.75 -23.68 -12.05
CA LEU A 252 -8.56 -22.72 -12.81
C LEU A 252 -7.68 -21.56 -13.26
N ASP A 253 -7.93 -21.06 -14.47
CA ASP A 253 -7.17 -19.93 -14.95
C ASP A 253 -7.53 -18.64 -14.20
N GLU A 254 -6.64 -17.64 -14.29
CA GLU A 254 -6.82 -16.36 -13.62
C GLU A 254 -8.16 -15.69 -13.97
N SER A 255 -8.61 -15.84 -15.22
CA SER A 255 -9.85 -15.25 -15.73
C SER A 255 -11.08 -15.85 -15.07
N ASP A 256 -11.11 -17.18 -14.89
CA ASP A 256 -12.17 -17.89 -14.18
C ASP A 256 -12.24 -17.49 -12.70
N ILE A 257 -11.08 -17.36 -12.03
CA ILE A 257 -11.00 -16.94 -10.62
C ILE A 257 -11.43 -15.48 -10.46
N ALA A 258 -10.99 -14.58 -11.35
CA ALA A 258 -11.43 -13.20 -11.39
C ALA A 258 -12.95 -13.12 -11.62
N GLY A 259 -13.48 -13.87 -12.59
CA GLY A 259 -14.90 -13.94 -12.88
C GLY A 259 -15.72 -14.39 -11.66
N MET A 260 -15.26 -15.42 -10.96
CA MET A 260 -15.89 -15.92 -9.72
C MET A 260 -15.99 -14.84 -8.64
N LEU A 261 -14.89 -14.13 -8.37
CA LEU A 261 -14.82 -13.09 -7.34
C LEU A 261 -15.62 -11.84 -7.74
N VAL A 262 -15.55 -11.42 -9.00
CA VAL A 262 -16.34 -10.32 -9.55
C VAL A 262 -17.83 -10.63 -9.45
N ALA A 263 -18.25 -11.83 -9.84
CA ALA A 263 -19.65 -12.23 -9.80
C ALA A 263 -20.21 -12.14 -8.37
N ALA A 264 -19.51 -12.70 -7.38
CA ALA A 264 -19.94 -12.60 -5.99
C ALA A 264 -19.93 -11.15 -5.46
N ALA A 265 -18.96 -10.34 -5.87
CA ALA A 265 -18.83 -8.94 -5.43
C ALA A 265 -19.83 -7.99 -6.09
N THR A 266 -20.51 -8.41 -7.16
CA THR A 266 -21.45 -7.62 -7.95
C THR A 266 -22.85 -8.24 -8.04
N ASP A 267 -23.12 -9.31 -7.29
CA ASP A 267 -24.47 -9.82 -7.08
C ASP A 267 -25.33 -8.84 -6.26
N HIS A 268 -24.69 -7.95 -5.50
CA HIS A 268 -25.29 -6.84 -4.77
C HIS A 268 -24.51 -5.56 -5.04
N LEU A 269 -25.16 -4.41 -4.84
CA LEU A 269 -24.64 -3.15 -5.35
C LEU A 269 -23.58 -2.59 -4.40
N TYR A 270 -22.44 -2.21 -4.97
CA TYR A 270 -21.45 -1.33 -4.35
C TYR A 270 -21.07 -1.72 -2.90
N LEU A 271 -20.73 -3.01 -2.72
CA LEU A 271 -20.47 -3.64 -1.42
C LEU A 271 -19.44 -2.88 -0.56
N ASP A 272 -19.81 -2.60 0.69
CA ASP A 272 -19.02 -1.80 1.65
C ASP A 272 -18.48 -0.49 1.04
N THR A 273 -19.34 0.26 0.37
CA THR A 273 -18.94 1.52 -0.29
C THR A 273 -17.86 1.29 -1.36
N GLY A 274 -17.93 0.16 -2.05
CA GLY A 274 -17.01 -0.22 -3.13
C GLY A 274 -15.71 -0.90 -2.70
N HIS A 275 -15.40 -0.98 -1.39
CA HIS A 275 -14.13 -1.56 -0.93
C HIS A 275 -13.93 -3.02 -1.34
N ARG A 276 -15.00 -3.82 -1.48
CA ARG A 276 -14.83 -5.25 -1.77
C ARG A 276 -14.19 -5.48 -3.14
N LEU A 277 -14.64 -4.77 -4.16
CA LEU A 277 -14.12 -4.91 -5.52
C LEU A 277 -12.74 -4.27 -5.66
N ASP A 278 -12.50 -3.15 -4.99
CA ASP A 278 -11.18 -2.53 -4.86
C ASP A 278 -10.15 -3.47 -4.21
N PHE A 279 -10.52 -4.17 -3.14
CA PHE A 279 -9.65 -5.15 -2.47
C PHE A 279 -9.39 -6.37 -3.34
N ILE A 280 -10.39 -6.86 -4.09
CA ILE A 280 -10.19 -7.93 -5.09
C ILE A 280 -9.15 -7.45 -6.11
N ASN A 281 -9.36 -6.30 -6.75
CA ASN A 281 -8.42 -5.78 -7.75
C ASN A 281 -6.99 -5.65 -7.18
N LYS A 282 -6.86 -5.11 -5.96
CA LYS A 282 -5.55 -4.92 -5.32
C LYS A 282 -4.87 -6.24 -4.93
N ALA A 283 -5.63 -7.27 -4.58
CA ALA A 283 -5.08 -8.60 -4.31
C ALA A 283 -4.49 -9.23 -5.58
N PHE A 284 -5.16 -9.10 -6.72
CA PHE A 284 -4.64 -9.58 -8.01
C PHE A 284 -3.38 -8.81 -8.42
N GLU A 285 -3.38 -7.49 -8.31
CA GLU A 285 -2.18 -6.69 -8.58
C GLU A 285 -1.03 -7.05 -7.64
N THR A 286 -1.31 -7.38 -6.38
CA THR A 286 -0.28 -7.86 -5.44
C THR A 286 0.31 -9.20 -5.90
N LEU A 287 -0.52 -10.13 -6.37
CA LEU A 287 -0.06 -11.41 -6.95
C LEU A 287 0.80 -11.22 -8.21
N ASP A 288 0.52 -10.20 -9.03
CA ASP A 288 1.38 -9.87 -10.18
C ASP A 288 2.81 -9.48 -9.76
N HIS A 289 3.00 -8.96 -8.54
CA HIS A 289 4.32 -8.60 -7.99
C HIS A 289 5.02 -9.76 -7.28
N ILE A 290 4.28 -10.58 -6.52
CA ILE A 290 4.87 -11.61 -5.63
C ILE A 290 4.74 -13.04 -6.15
N GLY A 291 4.03 -13.25 -7.26
CA GLY A 291 3.84 -14.55 -7.88
C GLY A 291 2.47 -15.16 -7.59
N TRP A 292 1.88 -15.74 -8.63
CA TRP A 292 0.56 -16.38 -8.61
C TRP A 292 0.54 -17.72 -7.86
N GLU A 293 1.70 -18.32 -7.59
CA GLU A 293 1.84 -19.46 -6.69
C GLU A 293 1.36 -19.17 -5.26
N ARG A 294 1.23 -17.89 -4.89
CA ARG A 294 0.70 -17.44 -3.59
C ARG A 294 -0.82 -17.22 -3.60
N ALA A 295 -1.53 -17.52 -4.70
CA ALA A 295 -2.97 -17.25 -4.81
C ALA A 295 -3.79 -17.93 -3.70
N ASP A 296 -3.41 -19.15 -3.29
CA ASP A 296 -4.06 -19.91 -2.21
C ASP A 296 -3.81 -19.32 -0.81
N ASP A 297 -2.79 -18.49 -0.63
CA ASP A 297 -2.57 -17.73 0.61
C ASP A 297 -3.32 -16.39 0.60
N VAL A 298 -3.46 -15.78 -0.59
CA VAL A 298 -3.93 -14.41 -0.76
C VAL A 298 -5.44 -14.32 -0.96
N LEU A 299 -5.98 -14.98 -1.99
CA LEU A 299 -7.36 -14.78 -2.40
C LEU A 299 -8.39 -15.26 -1.35
N PRO A 300 -8.17 -16.37 -0.63
CA PRO A 300 -9.03 -16.79 0.48
C PRO A 300 -9.22 -15.72 1.56
N SER A 301 -8.24 -14.85 1.78
CA SER A 301 -8.34 -13.76 2.76
C SER A 301 -9.39 -12.71 2.38
N LEU A 302 -9.88 -12.65 1.13
CA LEU A 302 -10.95 -11.73 0.72
C LEU A 302 -12.34 -12.20 1.17
N VAL A 303 -12.52 -13.50 1.41
CA VAL A 303 -13.82 -14.14 1.63
C VAL A 303 -14.56 -13.62 2.86
N PRO A 304 -13.93 -13.43 4.04
CA PRO A 304 -14.63 -12.89 5.21
C PRO A 304 -15.27 -11.52 4.92
N GLY A 305 -14.57 -10.66 4.19
CA GLY A 305 -15.07 -9.35 3.78
C GLY A 305 -16.25 -9.47 2.83
N LEU A 306 -16.17 -10.34 1.82
CA LEU A 306 -17.27 -10.56 0.87
C LEU A 306 -18.53 -11.10 1.54
N ALA A 307 -18.41 -12.13 2.40
CA ALA A 307 -19.54 -12.75 3.08
C ALA A 307 -20.21 -11.82 4.13
N SER A 308 -19.45 -10.90 4.71
CA SER A 308 -19.96 -9.98 5.76
C SER A 308 -20.35 -8.60 5.24
N ALA A 309 -20.13 -8.30 3.96
CA ALA A 309 -20.32 -6.96 3.39
C ALA A 309 -21.74 -6.38 3.63
N ASN A 310 -21.77 -5.05 3.77
CA ASN A 310 -22.99 -4.26 3.68
C ASN A 310 -23.31 -3.99 2.21
N ARG A 311 -24.60 -3.94 1.88
CA ARG A 311 -25.09 -3.81 0.51
C ARG A 311 -25.66 -2.42 0.30
N ALA A 312 -25.29 -1.74 -0.78
CA ALA A 312 -25.65 -0.33 -0.94
C ALA A 312 -27.14 -0.12 -1.23
N GLU A 313 -27.79 -1.10 -1.85
CA GLU A 313 -29.23 -1.10 -2.12
C GLU A 313 -30.11 -1.18 -0.86
N GLU A 314 -29.53 -1.47 0.30
CA GLU A 314 -30.21 -1.42 1.60
C GLU A 314 -30.30 0.03 2.14
N ASN A 315 -29.55 0.97 1.57
CA ASN A 315 -29.47 2.35 2.02
C ASN A 315 -30.49 3.26 1.32
N SER A 316 -30.93 4.30 2.03
CA SER A 316 -31.88 5.28 1.49
C SER A 316 -31.34 6.08 0.31
N SER A 317 -30.03 6.33 0.25
CA SER A 317 -29.38 7.08 -0.84
C SER A 317 -29.52 6.39 -2.20
N TRP A 318 -29.61 5.06 -2.23
CA TRP A 318 -29.79 4.25 -3.44
C TRP A 318 -31.25 4.00 -3.79
N ARG A 319 -32.17 4.19 -2.84
CA ARG A 319 -33.60 3.88 -2.99
C ARG A 319 -34.49 5.11 -3.15
N GLN A 320 -34.02 6.30 -2.78
CA GLN A 320 -34.84 7.52 -2.71
C GLN A 320 -34.05 8.77 -3.13
N PRO A 321 -34.70 9.76 -3.79
CA PRO A 321 -36.10 9.77 -4.23
C PRO A 321 -36.35 8.94 -5.50
N ILE A 322 -35.28 8.60 -6.23
CA ILE A 322 -35.28 7.69 -7.38
C ILE A 322 -34.64 6.39 -6.91
N ASP A 323 -35.26 5.26 -7.20
CA ASP A 323 -34.72 3.94 -6.87
C ASP A 323 -33.65 3.54 -7.89
N VAL A 324 -32.45 4.10 -7.74
CA VAL A 324 -31.31 3.83 -8.64
C VAL A 324 -30.80 2.39 -8.49
N ALA A 325 -31.02 1.77 -7.33
CA ALA A 325 -30.74 0.35 -7.15
C ALA A 325 -31.60 -0.51 -8.09
N GLN A 326 -32.91 -0.22 -8.17
CA GLN A 326 -33.79 -0.93 -9.10
C GLN A 326 -33.35 -0.74 -10.56
N LEU A 327 -32.88 0.46 -10.93
CA LEU A 327 -32.37 0.69 -12.29
C LEU A 327 -31.14 -0.18 -12.61
N CYS A 328 -30.20 -0.34 -11.65
CA CYS A 328 -29.07 -1.27 -11.83
C CYS A 328 -29.54 -2.71 -11.98
N PHE A 329 -30.49 -3.16 -11.14
CA PHE A 329 -31.00 -4.53 -11.21
C PHE A 329 -31.74 -4.82 -12.52
N ASP A 330 -32.56 -3.88 -12.99
CA ASP A 330 -33.26 -3.99 -14.27
C ASP A 330 -32.25 -4.10 -15.43
N ALA A 331 -31.23 -3.22 -15.45
CA ALA A 331 -30.17 -3.27 -16.46
C ALA A 331 -29.34 -4.57 -16.40
N ALA A 332 -29.10 -5.11 -15.20
CA ALA A 332 -28.41 -6.38 -15.03
C ALA A 332 -29.24 -7.58 -15.49
N GLU A 333 -30.58 -7.53 -15.38
CA GLU A 333 -31.49 -8.57 -15.90
C GLU A 333 -31.50 -8.58 -17.44
N GLU A 334 -31.42 -7.40 -18.08
CA GLU A 334 -31.37 -7.24 -19.54
C GLU A 334 -29.99 -7.52 -20.15
N LEU A 335 -28.94 -7.55 -19.33
CA LEU A 335 -27.55 -7.65 -19.77
C LEU A 335 -27.26 -8.80 -20.77
N PRO A 336 -27.77 -10.04 -20.60
CA PRO A 336 -27.54 -11.10 -21.58
C PRO A 336 -28.04 -10.76 -22.99
N ASP A 337 -29.22 -10.13 -23.09
CA ASP A 337 -29.82 -9.74 -24.36
C ASP A 337 -29.06 -8.56 -24.99
N LEU A 338 -28.63 -7.59 -24.17
CA LEU A 338 -27.80 -6.46 -24.62
C LEU A 338 -26.46 -6.94 -25.19
N LEU A 339 -25.80 -7.90 -24.53
CA LEU A 339 -24.54 -8.49 -24.98
C LEU A 339 -24.71 -9.28 -26.29
N GLU A 340 -25.81 -10.05 -26.43
CA GLU A 340 -26.12 -10.73 -27.69
C GLU A 340 -26.33 -9.73 -28.82
N ALA A 341 -27.07 -8.65 -28.58
CA ALA A 341 -27.32 -7.60 -29.56
C ALA A 341 -26.06 -6.79 -29.94
N GLY A 342 -25.15 -6.59 -28.98
CA GLY A 342 -23.83 -5.97 -29.19
C GLY A 342 -22.84 -6.85 -29.94
N GLY A 343 -23.08 -8.17 -29.99
CA GLY A 343 -22.21 -9.16 -30.59
C GLY A 343 -21.75 -8.80 -32.01
N GLY A 344 -20.44 -8.65 -32.20
CA GLY A 344 -19.83 -8.34 -33.49
C GLY A 344 -19.92 -6.88 -33.93
N LYS A 345 -20.43 -5.98 -33.09
CA LYS A 345 -20.34 -4.53 -33.28
C LYS A 345 -19.05 -3.99 -32.65
N THR A 346 -18.72 -2.74 -32.96
CA THR A 346 -17.61 -2.01 -32.34
C THR A 346 -18.16 -0.67 -31.91
N TRP A 347 -18.14 -0.44 -30.61
CA TRP A 347 -18.63 0.81 -30.06
C TRP A 347 -17.65 1.95 -30.31
N LYS A 348 -18.19 3.16 -30.41
CA LYS A 348 -17.44 4.40 -30.39
C LYS A 348 -18.12 5.29 -29.36
N GLU A 349 -17.33 5.77 -28.39
CA GLU A 349 -17.80 6.70 -27.38
C GLU A 349 -18.47 7.94 -28.04
N PRO A 350 -19.75 8.22 -27.72
CA PRO A 350 -20.41 9.47 -28.10
C PRO A 350 -19.72 10.70 -27.47
N ASP A 351 -19.68 11.81 -28.19
CA ASP A 351 -18.98 13.03 -27.75
C ASP A 351 -19.52 13.59 -26.42
N ASP A 352 -20.81 13.37 -26.12
CA ASP A 352 -21.50 13.83 -24.91
C ASP A 352 -21.62 12.74 -23.82
N PHE A 353 -21.02 11.56 -24.01
CA PHE A 353 -21.23 10.42 -23.11
C PHE A 353 -20.79 10.70 -21.67
N VAL A 354 -19.62 11.31 -21.48
CA VAL A 354 -19.13 11.71 -20.15
C VAL A 354 -20.04 12.76 -19.51
N ASP A 355 -20.59 13.68 -20.30
CA ASP A 355 -21.50 14.71 -19.79
C ASP A 355 -22.85 14.09 -19.36
N VAL A 356 -23.32 13.05 -20.06
CA VAL A 356 -24.47 12.25 -19.63
C VAL A 356 -24.17 11.57 -18.29
N LEU A 357 -23.01 10.90 -18.15
CA LEU A 357 -22.60 10.26 -16.88
C LEU A 357 -22.52 11.25 -15.71
N LEU A 358 -22.11 12.50 -15.97
CA LEU A 358 -22.03 13.56 -14.97
C LEU A 358 -23.37 14.28 -14.72
N GLY A 359 -24.41 13.94 -15.49
CA GLY A 359 -25.71 14.60 -15.48
C GLY A 359 -26.54 14.37 -14.21
N GLU A 360 -27.77 14.90 -14.24
CA GLU A 360 -28.72 14.85 -13.12
C GLU A 360 -29.85 13.82 -13.31
N ASP A 361 -29.86 13.09 -14.42
CA ASP A 361 -30.90 12.09 -14.73
C ASP A 361 -30.31 10.67 -14.71
N PRO A 362 -30.58 9.86 -13.68
CA PRO A 362 -30.04 8.51 -13.59
C PRO A 362 -30.64 7.57 -14.64
N HIS A 363 -31.84 7.85 -15.17
CA HIS A 363 -32.41 7.05 -16.26
C HIS A 363 -31.61 7.24 -17.55
N ALA A 364 -31.30 8.49 -17.89
CA ALA A 364 -30.46 8.79 -19.07
C ALA A 364 -29.06 8.18 -18.96
N ILE A 365 -28.52 8.07 -17.75
CA ILE A 365 -27.23 7.41 -17.50
C ILE A 365 -27.32 5.91 -17.76
N VAL A 366 -28.34 5.23 -17.19
CA VAL A 366 -28.53 3.79 -17.43
C VAL A 366 -28.80 3.51 -18.90
N ASP A 367 -29.69 4.28 -19.55
CA ASP A 367 -30.00 4.18 -20.98
C ASP A 367 -28.74 4.34 -21.84
N ALA A 368 -27.88 5.32 -21.53
CA ALA A 368 -26.64 5.51 -22.27
C ALA A 368 -25.68 4.31 -22.13
N VAL A 369 -25.56 3.73 -20.92
CA VAL A 369 -24.72 2.57 -20.69
C VAL A 369 -25.29 1.31 -21.36
N THR A 370 -26.60 1.05 -21.27
CA THR A 370 -27.25 -0.09 -21.94
C THR A 370 -27.20 0.04 -23.46
N ASP A 371 -27.46 1.23 -24.01
CA ASP A 371 -27.31 1.52 -25.44
C ASP A 371 -25.87 1.28 -25.91
N ALA A 372 -24.88 1.67 -25.11
CA ALA A 372 -23.48 1.41 -25.44
C ALA A 372 -23.17 -0.09 -25.51
N ILE A 373 -23.65 -0.88 -24.55
CA ILE A 373 -23.51 -2.35 -24.55
C ILE A 373 -24.20 -2.95 -25.78
N GLU A 374 -25.44 -2.56 -26.08
CA GLU A 374 -26.19 -3.02 -27.25
C GLU A 374 -25.48 -2.67 -28.57
N ASN A 375 -24.64 -1.63 -28.56
CA ASN A 375 -23.82 -1.20 -29.70
C ASN A 375 -22.38 -1.75 -29.69
N GLY A 376 -22.09 -2.70 -28.80
CA GLY A 376 -20.84 -3.45 -28.77
C GLY A 376 -19.74 -2.82 -27.93
N ALA A 377 -20.09 -2.04 -26.91
CA ALA A 377 -19.11 -1.51 -25.95
C ALA A 377 -18.64 -2.64 -25.05
N THR A 378 -17.32 -2.76 -24.91
CA THR A 378 -16.73 -3.72 -23.96
C THR A 378 -16.81 -3.18 -22.53
N ALA A 379 -16.80 -4.08 -21.54
CA ALA A 379 -16.74 -3.69 -20.13
C ALA A 379 -15.51 -2.82 -19.84
N THR A 380 -14.37 -3.10 -20.47
CA THR A 380 -13.15 -2.29 -20.33
C THR A 380 -13.30 -0.88 -20.87
N GLU A 381 -13.91 -0.72 -22.05
CA GLU A 381 -14.18 0.61 -22.63
C GLU A 381 -15.10 1.42 -21.73
N LEU A 382 -16.21 0.83 -21.26
CA LEU A 382 -17.15 1.51 -20.38
C LEU A 382 -16.54 1.85 -19.02
N ALA A 383 -15.87 0.88 -18.39
CA ALA A 383 -15.22 1.10 -17.10
C ALA A 383 -14.15 2.20 -17.16
N ARG A 384 -13.41 2.32 -18.28
CA ARG A 384 -12.45 3.41 -18.49
C ARG A 384 -13.15 4.77 -18.53
N VAL A 385 -14.26 4.88 -19.25
CA VAL A 385 -15.01 6.14 -19.38
C VAL A 385 -15.69 6.53 -18.05
N VAL A 386 -16.25 5.56 -17.32
CA VAL A 386 -16.81 5.80 -15.99
C VAL A 386 -15.72 6.19 -14.97
N THR A 387 -14.54 5.58 -15.04
CA THR A 387 -13.38 5.97 -14.21
C THR A 387 -12.97 7.42 -14.47
N PHE A 388 -12.98 7.85 -15.74
CA PHE A 388 -12.73 9.25 -16.09
C PHE A 388 -13.82 10.19 -15.56
N ALA A 389 -15.10 9.81 -15.65
CA ALA A 389 -16.20 10.57 -15.05
C ALA A 389 -16.06 10.70 -13.51
N ALA A 390 -15.65 9.63 -12.83
CA ALA A 390 -15.35 9.64 -11.41
C ALA A 390 -14.14 10.55 -11.06
N ALA A 391 -13.07 10.51 -11.87
CA ALA A 391 -11.95 11.44 -11.72
C ALA A 391 -12.38 12.90 -11.86
N ARG A 392 -13.31 13.20 -12.78
CA ARG A 392 -13.92 14.53 -12.92
C ARG A 392 -14.71 14.92 -11.66
N ARG A 393 -15.40 14.01 -10.97
CA ARG A 393 -16.06 14.31 -9.68
C ARG A 393 -15.07 14.78 -8.62
N VAL A 394 -13.89 14.15 -8.56
CA VAL A 394 -12.79 14.57 -7.67
C VAL A 394 -12.24 15.93 -8.11
N ALA A 395 -11.95 16.11 -9.40
CA ALA A 395 -11.40 17.35 -9.94
C ALA A 395 -12.37 18.55 -9.79
N HIS A 396 -13.68 18.33 -9.79
CA HIS A 396 -14.71 19.34 -9.60
C HIS A 396 -15.17 19.51 -8.14
N PHE A 397 -14.60 18.75 -7.20
CA PHE A 397 -15.03 18.79 -5.79
C PHE A 397 -14.80 20.18 -5.20
N GLY A 398 -15.86 20.76 -4.62
CA GLY A 398 -15.82 22.06 -3.98
C GLY A 398 -15.32 22.00 -2.54
N THR A 399 -14.35 22.85 -2.20
CA THR A 399 -13.80 22.99 -0.83
C THR A 399 -14.81 23.55 0.17
N SER A 400 -15.87 24.19 -0.32
CA SER A 400 -16.98 24.69 0.51
C SER A 400 -17.93 23.61 1.06
N ASN A 401 -17.81 22.36 0.59
CA ASN A 401 -18.54 21.23 1.19
C ASN A 401 -18.05 21.02 2.62
N GLU A 402 -18.93 20.58 3.53
CA GLU A 402 -18.54 20.34 4.93
C GLU A 402 -17.30 19.43 4.97
N PHE A 403 -16.21 19.98 5.48
CA PHE A 403 -14.84 19.46 5.40
C PHE A 403 -14.81 18.03 5.93
N ARG A 404 -14.90 17.01 5.06
CA ARG A 404 -14.63 15.57 5.31
C ARG A 404 -15.06 14.61 4.20
N ASP A 405 -15.88 15.01 3.24
CA ASP A 405 -16.46 14.03 2.29
C ASP A 405 -15.70 13.82 0.97
N TRP A 406 -14.41 14.14 0.93
CA TRP A 406 -13.53 13.74 -0.18
C TRP A 406 -13.50 12.22 -0.37
N ASN A 407 -13.77 11.46 0.70
CA ASN A 407 -13.83 10.01 0.64
C ASN A 407 -14.97 9.50 -0.26
N THR A 408 -16.14 10.17 -0.29
CA THR A 408 -17.27 9.74 -1.15
C THR A 408 -16.87 9.74 -2.63
N VAL A 409 -16.40 10.87 -3.17
CA VAL A 409 -15.93 10.94 -4.58
C VAL A 409 -14.72 10.03 -4.85
N HIS A 410 -13.90 9.81 -3.84
CA HIS A 410 -12.74 8.91 -3.95
C HIS A 410 -13.16 7.44 -4.03
N HIS A 411 -14.12 7.00 -3.22
CA HIS A 411 -14.62 5.62 -3.24
C HIS A 411 -15.19 5.28 -4.62
N THR A 412 -15.92 6.21 -5.25
CA THR A 412 -16.38 6.04 -6.63
C THR A 412 -15.22 5.92 -7.60
N TYR A 413 -14.19 6.75 -7.43
CA TYR A 413 -13.02 6.76 -8.31
C TYR A 413 -12.18 5.48 -8.21
N THR A 414 -11.90 4.99 -7.00
CA THR A 414 -11.15 3.74 -6.81
C THR A 414 -11.97 2.51 -7.20
N TYR A 415 -13.27 2.49 -6.89
CA TYR A 415 -14.15 1.42 -7.33
C TYR A 415 -14.23 1.35 -8.85
N ALA A 416 -14.44 2.47 -9.55
CA ALA A 416 -14.46 2.50 -11.01
C ALA A 416 -13.13 2.02 -11.61
N ASN A 417 -12.01 2.43 -11.01
CA ASN A 417 -10.70 1.91 -11.40
C ASN A 417 -10.55 0.40 -11.18
N ALA A 418 -11.07 -0.12 -10.06
CA ALA A 418 -11.06 -1.56 -9.78
C ALA A 418 -11.89 -2.35 -10.80
N VAL A 419 -13.07 -1.85 -11.19
CA VAL A 419 -13.86 -2.40 -12.31
C VAL A 419 -13.03 -2.37 -13.60
N ASN A 420 -12.33 -1.26 -13.87
CA ASN A 420 -11.48 -1.15 -15.05
C ASN A 420 -10.31 -2.16 -15.05
N GLY A 421 -9.64 -2.35 -13.92
CA GLY A 421 -8.58 -3.35 -13.76
C GLY A 421 -9.11 -4.77 -13.96
N LEU A 422 -10.18 -5.14 -13.27
CA LEU A 422 -10.78 -6.47 -13.33
C LEU A 422 -11.37 -6.80 -14.70
N SER A 423 -11.92 -5.81 -15.42
CA SER A 423 -12.40 -5.98 -16.80
C SER A 423 -11.32 -6.41 -17.79
N ARG A 424 -10.04 -6.20 -17.46
CA ARG A 424 -8.90 -6.63 -18.28
C ARG A 424 -8.44 -8.05 -17.93
N ARG A 425 -8.90 -8.58 -16.79
CA ARG A 425 -8.53 -9.92 -16.28
C ARG A 425 -9.56 -10.98 -16.62
N THR A 426 -10.82 -10.61 -16.75
CA THR A 426 -11.93 -11.52 -17.05
C THR A 426 -12.91 -10.91 -18.04
N ASP A 427 -13.49 -11.76 -18.88
CA ASP A 427 -14.58 -11.43 -19.80
C ASP A 427 -15.98 -11.78 -19.23
N ALA A 428 -16.04 -12.17 -17.95
CA ALA A 428 -17.27 -12.47 -17.24
C ALA A 428 -18.29 -11.31 -17.40
N PRO A 429 -19.55 -11.60 -17.83
CA PRO A 429 -20.59 -10.58 -17.96
C PRO A 429 -20.82 -9.77 -16.69
N GLU A 430 -20.58 -10.35 -15.53
CA GLU A 430 -20.74 -9.70 -14.22
C GLU A 430 -19.90 -8.43 -14.06
N VAL A 431 -18.81 -8.25 -14.81
CA VAL A 431 -18.04 -6.99 -14.81
C VAL A 431 -18.91 -5.78 -15.21
N TYR A 432 -19.87 -5.94 -16.12
CA TYR A 432 -20.79 -4.86 -16.52
C TYR A 432 -21.69 -4.41 -15.37
N ARG A 433 -22.00 -5.28 -14.39
CA ARG A 433 -22.74 -4.88 -13.18
C ARG A 433 -21.94 -3.85 -12.38
N GLY A 434 -20.62 -4.06 -12.26
CA GLY A 434 -19.72 -3.08 -11.65
C GLY A 434 -19.67 -1.75 -12.42
N VAL A 435 -19.83 -1.76 -13.75
CA VAL A 435 -19.94 -0.53 -14.56
C VAL A 435 -21.21 0.25 -14.20
N PHE A 436 -22.36 -0.43 -14.06
CA PHE A 436 -23.61 0.22 -13.65
C PHE A 436 -23.51 0.79 -12.24
N ASP A 437 -22.96 0.04 -11.29
CA ASP A 437 -22.72 0.48 -9.92
C ASP A 437 -21.86 1.75 -9.87
N ALA A 438 -20.74 1.74 -10.62
CA ALA A 438 -19.84 2.88 -10.70
C ALA A 438 -20.53 4.11 -11.33
N ALA A 439 -21.28 3.91 -12.42
CA ALA A 439 -22.01 4.99 -13.10
C ALA A 439 -23.10 5.60 -12.19
N MET A 440 -23.86 4.77 -11.46
CA MET A 440 -24.83 5.26 -10.49
C MET A 440 -24.16 5.97 -9.33
N ASN A 441 -22.97 5.54 -8.90
CA ASN A 441 -22.25 6.26 -7.86
C ASN A 441 -21.72 7.62 -8.34
N VAL A 442 -21.22 7.72 -9.58
CA VAL A 442 -20.89 9.02 -10.22
C VAL A 442 -22.11 9.95 -10.22
N TYR A 443 -23.32 9.42 -10.43
CA TYR A 443 -24.56 10.18 -10.27
C TYR A 443 -24.82 10.57 -8.82
N LEU A 444 -24.70 9.64 -7.87
CA LEU A 444 -24.96 9.90 -6.44
C LEU A 444 -24.02 10.97 -5.88
N ASP A 445 -22.78 11.03 -6.36
CA ASP A 445 -21.77 12.02 -5.97
C ASP A 445 -22.04 13.44 -6.46
N ARG A 446 -23.00 13.64 -7.38
CA ARG A 446 -23.22 14.92 -8.07
C ARG A 446 -23.43 16.12 -7.15
N PHE A 447 -24.00 15.91 -5.96
CA PHE A 447 -24.26 16.99 -5.00
C PHE A 447 -22.98 17.65 -4.48
N LEU A 448 -21.86 16.93 -4.51
CA LEU A 448 -20.53 17.42 -4.08
C LEU A 448 -19.91 18.38 -5.11
N ASN A 449 -20.52 18.53 -6.28
CA ASN A 449 -20.11 19.44 -7.33
C ASN A 449 -21.19 20.49 -7.64
N THR A 450 -21.93 20.98 -6.62
CA THR A 450 -22.99 21.99 -6.81
C THR A 450 -22.73 23.25 -5.97
N PRO A 451 -22.21 24.35 -6.57
CA PRO A 451 -21.67 24.43 -7.93
C PRO A 451 -20.32 23.69 -8.06
N PRO A 452 -19.91 23.28 -9.27
CA PRO A 452 -18.65 22.57 -9.47
C PRO A 452 -17.49 23.56 -9.38
N THR A 453 -16.39 23.17 -8.74
CA THR A 453 -15.12 23.90 -8.90
C THR A 453 -14.70 23.81 -10.37
N PRO A 454 -14.41 24.94 -11.07
CA PRO A 454 -13.95 24.89 -12.45
C PRO A 454 -12.67 24.08 -12.59
N ILE A 455 -12.51 23.34 -13.69
CA ILE A 455 -11.18 22.85 -14.07
C ILE A 455 -10.35 24.09 -14.46
N PRO A 456 -9.11 24.22 -13.97
CA PRO A 456 -8.24 25.36 -14.32
C PRO A 456 -8.08 25.54 -15.83
N ASP A 457 -8.10 26.79 -16.28
CA ASP A 457 -7.67 27.18 -17.63
C ASP A 457 -6.16 27.45 -17.56
N PRO A 458 -5.30 26.58 -18.12
CA PRO A 458 -3.88 26.62 -17.82
C PRO A 458 -3.15 27.74 -18.54
N ASP A 459 -2.15 28.33 -17.88
CA ASP A 459 -1.20 29.27 -18.48
C ASP A 459 -0.06 28.50 -19.19
N GLU A 460 -0.19 28.34 -20.52
CA GLU A 460 0.82 27.68 -21.36
C GLU A 460 2.19 28.41 -21.37
N ASP A 461 2.23 29.69 -20.99
CA ASP A 461 3.46 30.50 -20.94
C ASP A 461 4.11 30.47 -19.53
N ARG A 462 3.50 29.79 -18.56
CA ARG A 462 4.03 29.65 -17.19
C ARG A 462 5.37 28.94 -17.20
N ASP A 463 6.30 29.35 -16.34
CA ASP A 463 7.54 28.61 -16.10
C ASP A 463 7.22 27.28 -15.39
N PRO A 464 7.50 26.10 -16.00
CA PRO A 464 7.19 24.82 -15.37
C PRO A 464 7.88 24.62 -14.02
N ASP A 465 9.10 25.15 -13.84
CA ASP A 465 9.80 25.03 -12.56
C ASP A 465 9.08 25.83 -11.46
N ALA A 466 8.61 27.04 -11.79
CA ALA A 466 7.86 27.87 -10.86
C ALA A 466 6.49 27.26 -10.50
N ALA A 467 5.77 26.71 -11.48
CA ALA A 467 4.50 26.03 -11.23
C ALA A 467 4.69 24.79 -10.35
N LEU A 468 5.76 24.02 -10.57
CA LEU A 468 6.05 22.86 -9.74
C LEU A 468 6.45 23.25 -8.30
N ASP A 469 7.24 24.30 -8.14
CA ASP A 469 7.62 24.79 -6.81
C ASP A 469 6.38 25.30 -6.04
N GLU A 470 5.50 26.06 -6.70
CA GLU A 470 4.21 26.53 -6.14
C GLU A 470 3.30 25.36 -5.74
N LEU A 471 3.18 24.33 -6.59
CA LEU A 471 2.48 23.10 -6.23
C LEU A 471 3.06 22.44 -4.97
N MET A 472 4.38 22.43 -4.78
CA MET A 472 4.96 21.79 -3.59
C MET A 472 4.71 22.60 -2.31
N GLU A 473 4.55 23.92 -2.40
CA GLU A 473 4.22 24.79 -1.27
C GLU A 473 2.80 24.52 -0.74
N THR A 474 1.86 24.14 -1.61
CA THR A 474 0.46 23.85 -1.23
C THR A 474 0.32 22.64 -0.31
N PHE A 475 1.34 21.79 -0.22
CA PHE A 475 1.38 20.63 0.69
C PHE A 475 1.97 20.96 2.07
N GLU A 476 2.44 22.19 2.30
CA GLU A 476 3.01 22.64 3.57
C GLU A 476 2.04 23.48 4.42
N VAL A 477 0.91 23.89 3.84
CA VAL A 477 -0.09 24.77 4.49
C VAL A 477 -1.48 24.17 4.37
N GLU A 478 -2.19 24.06 5.50
CA GLU A 478 -3.59 23.63 5.52
C GLU A 478 -4.51 24.83 5.27
N ALA A 479 -4.96 25.01 4.02
CA ALA A 479 -5.97 26.01 3.66
C ALA A 479 -6.74 25.65 2.38
N ASP A 480 -8.02 26.02 2.31
CA ASP A 480 -8.89 25.72 1.14
C ASP A 480 -8.36 26.33 -0.17
N GLU A 481 -7.73 27.50 -0.10
CA GLU A 481 -7.12 28.18 -1.26
C GLU A 481 -5.95 27.35 -1.86
N GLU A 482 -5.23 26.60 -1.02
CA GLU A 482 -4.11 25.75 -1.44
C GLU A 482 -4.57 24.56 -2.29
N VAL A 483 -5.79 24.05 -2.03
CA VAL A 483 -6.38 22.95 -2.80
C VAL A 483 -6.64 23.38 -4.24
N ASP A 484 -7.20 24.57 -4.44
CA ASP A 484 -7.46 25.09 -5.78
C ASP A 484 -6.14 25.47 -6.48
N LEU A 485 -5.20 26.09 -5.75
CA LEU A 485 -3.86 26.40 -6.26
C LEU A 485 -3.07 25.15 -6.66
N ALA A 486 -3.22 24.02 -5.95
CA ALA A 486 -2.60 22.75 -6.33
C ALA A 486 -3.13 22.24 -7.68
N GLY A 487 -4.44 22.41 -7.93
CA GLY A 487 -5.05 22.09 -9.21
C GLY A 487 -4.53 22.98 -10.34
N GLU A 488 -4.51 24.30 -10.11
CA GLU A 488 -4.02 25.30 -11.07
C GLU A 488 -2.55 25.07 -11.43
N SER A 489 -1.68 24.97 -10.42
CA SER A 489 -0.23 24.75 -10.58
C SER A 489 0.07 23.45 -11.34
N THR A 490 -0.72 22.40 -11.12
CA THR A 490 -0.60 21.14 -11.85
C THR A 490 -1.01 21.29 -13.31
N ALA A 491 -2.10 22.01 -13.58
CA ALA A 491 -2.58 22.27 -14.94
C ALA A 491 -1.57 23.09 -15.73
N ASP A 492 -1.06 24.18 -15.13
CA ASP A 492 -0.02 25.06 -15.72
C ASP A 492 1.26 24.28 -16.02
N TYR A 493 1.75 23.48 -15.06
CA TYR A 493 2.95 22.66 -15.23
C TYR A 493 2.86 21.76 -16.47
N LEU A 494 1.74 21.05 -16.61
CA LEU A 494 1.54 20.11 -17.73
C LEU A 494 1.31 20.83 -19.06
N ALA A 495 0.61 21.96 -19.06
CA ALA A 495 0.34 22.74 -20.26
C ALA A 495 1.60 23.44 -20.80
N ALA A 496 2.46 23.95 -19.92
CA ALA A 496 3.74 24.56 -20.26
C ALA A 496 4.84 23.55 -20.68
N GLY A 497 4.47 22.28 -20.89
CA GLY A 497 5.38 21.24 -21.37
C GLY A 497 6.26 20.61 -20.27
N GLY A 498 5.86 20.72 -19.00
CA GLY A 498 6.50 20.04 -17.89
C GLY A 498 6.48 18.52 -18.03
N ASP A 499 7.55 17.87 -17.55
CA ASP A 499 7.68 16.41 -17.55
C ASP A 499 6.74 15.78 -16.51
N ALA A 500 5.74 15.02 -16.96
CA ALA A 500 4.78 14.36 -16.09
C ALA A 500 5.42 13.32 -15.16
N ASP A 501 6.50 12.65 -15.57
CA ASP A 501 7.21 11.71 -14.69
C ASP A 501 7.94 12.46 -13.57
N ARG A 502 8.40 13.69 -13.82
CA ARG A 502 8.92 14.55 -12.76
C ARG A 502 7.82 15.00 -11.80
N LEU A 503 6.63 15.36 -12.31
CA LEU A 503 5.48 15.70 -11.47
C LEU A 503 5.05 14.51 -10.59
N LYS A 504 4.86 13.32 -11.17
CA LYS A 504 4.53 12.09 -10.42
C LYS A 504 5.55 11.79 -9.32
N ARG A 505 6.86 11.93 -9.60
CA ARG A 505 7.91 11.79 -8.58
C ARG A 505 7.76 12.78 -7.42
N LYS A 506 7.35 14.02 -7.71
CA LYS A 506 7.15 15.07 -6.69
C LYS A 506 5.89 14.86 -5.86
N LEU A 507 4.79 14.47 -6.48
CA LEU A 507 3.58 14.05 -5.78
C LEU A 507 3.83 12.81 -4.91
N GLY A 508 4.62 11.85 -5.42
CA GLY A 508 5.05 10.67 -4.66
C GLY A 508 5.94 11.02 -3.46
N GLU A 509 6.88 11.96 -3.61
CA GLU A 509 7.69 12.51 -2.52
C GLU A 509 6.81 13.14 -1.43
N ALA A 510 5.83 13.95 -1.81
CA ALA A 510 4.87 14.53 -0.86
C ALA A 510 4.06 13.44 -0.15
N LEU A 511 3.57 12.43 -0.90
CA LEU A 511 2.76 11.35 -0.35
C LEU A 511 3.49 10.53 0.73
N VAL A 512 4.72 10.06 0.46
CA VAL A 512 5.43 9.14 1.37
C VAL A 512 6.05 9.82 2.58
N ARG A 513 6.14 11.15 2.58
CA ARG A 513 6.64 11.96 3.70
C ARG A 513 5.57 12.20 4.76
N GLU A 514 4.29 12.05 4.41
CA GLU A 514 3.14 12.39 5.22
C GLU A 514 2.49 11.13 5.83
N ASP A 515 1.98 11.24 7.06
CA ASP A 515 1.16 10.19 7.69
C ASP A 515 -0.32 10.32 7.19
N VAL A 516 -0.50 10.37 5.86
CA VAL A 516 -1.82 10.46 5.21
C VAL A 516 -2.66 9.20 5.42
N GLY A 517 -3.97 9.32 5.22
CA GLY A 517 -4.88 8.17 5.25
C GLY A 517 -4.71 7.23 4.04
N PHE A 518 -5.21 6.00 4.16
CA PHE A 518 -5.09 4.98 3.11
C PHE A 518 -5.76 5.40 1.78
N HIS A 519 -6.87 6.14 1.83
CA HIS A 519 -7.55 6.66 0.65
C HIS A 519 -6.70 7.62 -0.18
N THR A 520 -5.93 8.52 0.46
CA THR A 520 -5.02 9.43 -0.25
C THR A 520 -3.99 8.66 -1.08
N ARG A 521 -3.49 7.54 -0.54
CA ARG A 521 -2.55 6.67 -1.24
C ARG A 521 -3.18 5.99 -2.45
N GLN A 522 -4.40 5.46 -2.28
CA GLN A 522 -5.15 4.89 -3.40
C GLN A 522 -5.45 5.94 -4.48
N ASN A 523 -5.81 7.16 -4.09
CA ASN A 523 -6.11 8.23 -5.05
C ASN A 523 -4.92 8.55 -5.97
N VAL A 524 -3.72 8.69 -5.38
CA VAL A 524 -2.47 8.94 -6.12
C VAL A 524 -2.14 7.79 -7.05
N GLU A 525 -2.26 6.55 -6.57
CA GLU A 525 -1.95 5.36 -7.36
C GLU A 525 -2.88 5.20 -8.57
N VAL A 526 -4.20 5.34 -8.36
CA VAL A 526 -5.17 5.31 -9.46
C VAL A 526 -4.88 6.43 -10.46
N ALA A 527 -4.60 7.64 -10.00
CA ALA A 527 -4.29 8.76 -10.88
C ALA A 527 -3.05 8.53 -11.74
N PHE A 528 -1.99 7.93 -11.19
CA PHE A 528 -0.78 7.62 -11.94
C PHE A 528 -1.05 6.53 -12.99
N GLY A 529 -1.73 5.45 -12.60
CA GLY A 529 -2.06 4.36 -13.52
C GLY A 529 -2.97 4.81 -14.67
N GLN A 530 -4.01 5.60 -14.37
CA GLN A 530 -4.92 6.13 -15.39
C GLN A 530 -4.25 7.17 -16.29
N TYR A 531 -3.38 8.03 -15.75
CA TYR A 531 -2.57 8.95 -16.54
C TYR A 531 -1.70 8.17 -17.55
N ASP A 532 -0.95 7.17 -17.09
CA ASP A 532 -0.03 6.41 -17.93
C ASP A 532 -0.77 5.62 -19.03
N ALA A 533 -1.92 5.02 -18.69
CA ALA A 533 -2.76 4.31 -19.65
C ALA A 533 -3.28 5.23 -20.76
N LEU A 534 -3.81 6.41 -20.42
CA LEU A 534 -4.36 7.37 -21.38
C LEU A 534 -3.27 8.10 -22.18
N ALA A 535 -2.14 8.44 -21.55
CA ALA A 535 -1.00 9.07 -22.22
C ALA A 535 -0.39 8.13 -23.28
N ALA A 536 -0.38 6.82 -23.02
CA ALA A 536 0.11 5.83 -23.98
C ALA A 536 -0.72 5.74 -25.29
N GLU A 537 -1.98 6.21 -25.28
CA GLU A 537 -2.81 6.26 -26.49
C GLU A 537 -2.37 7.36 -27.49
N GLY A 538 -1.70 8.42 -27.00
CA GLY A 538 -1.05 9.43 -27.82
C GLY A 538 -1.98 10.30 -28.68
N THR A 539 -3.24 10.47 -28.28
CA THR A 539 -4.20 11.38 -28.93
C THR A 539 -4.36 12.66 -28.11
N GLU A 540 -4.71 13.77 -28.76
CA GLU A 540 -4.93 15.05 -28.05
C GLU A 540 -6.04 14.93 -26.98
N GLU A 541 -7.10 14.17 -27.28
CA GLU A 541 -8.18 13.91 -26.32
C GLU A 541 -7.72 13.03 -25.15
N SER A 542 -6.98 11.94 -25.42
CA SER A 542 -6.47 11.07 -24.36
C SER A 542 -5.47 11.79 -23.46
N GLU A 543 -4.61 12.65 -24.00
CA GLU A 543 -3.71 13.51 -23.24
C GLU A 543 -4.49 14.52 -22.37
N ARG A 544 -5.54 15.14 -22.92
CA ARG A 544 -6.41 16.04 -22.16
C ARG A 544 -7.09 15.34 -21.00
N ARG A 545 -7.61 14.12 -21.22
CA ARG A 545 -8.20 13.29 -20.16
C ARG A 545 -7.17 12.87 -19.12
N ALA A 546 -5.97 12.47 -19.55
CA ALA A 546 -4.89 12.08 -18.66
C ALA A 546 -4.56 13.19 -17.65
N ARG A 547 -4.44 14.45 -18.10
CA ARG A 547 -4.13 15.61 -17.23
C ARG A 547 -5.12 15.77 -16.08
N ILE A 548 -6.41 15.47 -16.29
CA ILE A 548 -7.44 15.58 -15.25
C ILE A 548 -7.15 14.66 -14.07
N HIS A 549 -6.60 13.46 -14.31
CA HIS A 549 -6.25 12.54 -13.22
C HIS A 549 -5.16 13.13 -12.31
N LEU A 550 -4.14 13.77 -12.89
CA LEU A 550 -3.08 14.42 -12.11
C LEU A 550 -3.57 15.70 -11.40
N ILE A 551 -4.45 16.48 -12.03
CA ILE A 551 -5.11 17.63 -11.37
C ILE A 551 -5.95 17.14 -10.19
N ALA A 552 -6.79 16.13 -10.39
CA ALA A 552 -7.65 15.56 -9.35
C ALA A 552 -6.82 15.10 -8.14
N THR A 553 -5.72 14.39 -8.37
CA THR A 553 -4.90 13.86 -7.28
C THR A 553 -4.06 14.93 -6.58
N ALA A 554 -3.58 15.95 -7.29
CA ALA A 554 -2.89 17.09 -6.66
C ALA A 554 -3.83 17.84 -5.70
N ARG A 555 -5.06 18.11 -6.13
CA ARG A 555 -6.11 18.69 -5.27
C ARG A 555 -6.40 17.79 -4.07
N TYR A 556 -6.59 16.49 -4.32
CA TYR A 556 -6.86 15.52 -3.25
C TYR A 556 -5.72 15.45 -2.23
N LEU A 557 -4.47 15.44 -2.68
CA LEU A 557 -3.30 15.39 -1.80
C LEU A 557 -3.17 16.67 -0.98
N SER A 558 -3.36 17.85 -1.59
CA SER A 558 -3.36 19.14 -0.88
C SER A 558 -4.46 19.20 0.18
N ALA A 559 -5.67 18.72 -0.12
CA ALA A 559 -6.77 18.67 0.86
C ALA A 559 -6.50 17.77 2.08
N HIS A 560 -5.47 16.90 2.01
CA HIS A 560 -5.10 15.96 3.08
C HIS A 560 -3.68 16.17 3.61
N THR A 561 -3.05 17.30 3.27
CA THR A 561 -1.70 17.66 3.73
C THR A 561 -1.64 19.13 4.17
N PRO A 562 -0.70 19.50 5.06
CA PRO A 562 0.25 18.64 5.76
C PRO A 562 -0.39 17.79 6.86
N THR A 563 0.29 16.71 7.26
CA THR A 563 -0.08 15.84 8.37
C THR A 563 1.00 15.86 9.46
N ARG A 564 0.81 15.07 10.52
CA ARG A 564 1.93 14.74 11.41
C ARG A 564 2.91 13.88 10.60
N ARG A 565 4.21 14.07 10.80
CA ARG A 565 5.28 13.35 10.08
C ARG A 565 6.04 12.41 11.04
N ALA A 566 5.30 11.67 11.87
CA ALA A 566 5.87 10.79 12.88
C ALA A 566 6.49 9.53 12.25
N GLY A 567 5.84 8.99 11.20
CA GLY A 567 6.40 7.91 10.39
C GLY A 567 7.71 8.33 9.72
N GLU A 568 7.72 9.49 9.07
CA GLU A 568 8.94 10.04 8.43
C GLU A 568 10.06 10.30 9.43
N GLN A 569 9.75 10.80 10.65
CA GLN A 569 10.75 10.95 11.70
C GLN A 569 11.38 9.60 12.07
N THR A 570 10.56 8.56 12.24
CA THR A 570 11.02 7.20 12.56
C THR A 570 11.89 6.63 11.43
N PHE A 571 11.47 6.81 10.19
CA PHE A 571 12.23 6.36 9.02
C PHE A 571 13.59 7.07 8.91
N ARG A 572 13.64 8.41 9.09
CA ARG A 572 14.89 9.17 9.11
C ARG A 572 15.83 8.70 10.22
N ILE A 573 15.30 8.38 11.40
CA ILE A 573 16.08 7.81 12.49
C ILE A 573 16.71 6.48 12.02
N ALA A 574 15.92 5.56 11.47
CA ALA A 574 16.44 4.28 10.96
C ALA A 574 17.54 4.48 9.89
N GLU A 575 17.35 5.44 8.99
CA GLU A 575 18.32 5.75 7.93
C GLU A 575 19.65 6.30 8.47
N ARG A 576 19.58 7.28 9.39
CA ARG A 576 20.76 7.80 10.09
C ARG A 576 21.46 6.68 10.87
N LEU A 577 20.68 5.76 11.46
CA LEU A 577 21.25 4.61 12.15
C LEU A 577 22.01 3.68 11.19
N ASN A 578 21.47 3.41 10.01
CA ASN A 578 22.11 2.57 9.00
C ASN A 578 23.44 3.17 8.50
N ARG A 579 23.51 4.51 8.39
CA ARG A 579 24.76 5.23 8.03
C ARG A 579 25.79 5.31 9.16
N GLY A 580 25.49 4.77 10.34
CA GLY A 580 26.39 4.79 11.50
C GLY A 580 26.41 6.12 12.27
N GLU A 581 25.43 7.01 12.06
CA GLU A 581 25.38 8.30 12.75
C GLU A 581 25.03 8.15 14.26
N ASN A 582 25.46 9.13 15.06
CA ASN A 582 25.17 9.26 16.48
C ASN A 582 23.92 10.13 16.70
N ILE A 583 22.74 9.51 16.79
CA ILE A 583 21.47 10.24 16.89
C ILE A 583 21.30 10.96 18.24
N HIS A 584 22.02 10.52 19.27
CA HIS A 584 21.95 11.08 20.62
C HIS A 584 22.79 12.36 20.80
N GLU A 585 23.62 12.70 19.81
CA GLU A 585 24.43 13.93 19.81
C GLU A 585 23.65 15.00 19.02
N MET A 586 23.53 16.21 19.58
CA MET A 586 22.99 17.35 18.82
C MET A 586 24.10 17.89 17.93
N ASP A 587 23.80 18.10 16.65
CA ASP A 587 24.70 18.78 15.68
C ASP A 587 25.06 20.21 16.11
#